data_AF-T0ZY22-F1
#
_entry.id   AF-T0ZY22-F1
#
_cell.length_a   1.000
_cell.length_b   1.000
_cell.length_c   1.000
_cell.angle_alpha   90.00
_cell.angle_beta   90.00
_cell.angle_gamma   90.00
#
_symmetry.space_group_name_H-M   'P 1'
#
loop_
_entity.id
_entity.type
_entity.pdbx_description
1 polymer ?
#
loop_
_entity_poly.entity_id
_entity_poly.type
_entity_poly.pdbx_seq_one_letter_code
_entity_poly.pdbx_strand_id
1 'polypeptide(L)'
;TPAVRGLRFSFCPPSQVELERRLRGRQTEAQDQLCRRLKDAAREIRHWRDFDHVVVNDEIKRTVLEIRTILDNPDTAPHGPLDLAQRIEELLASGPE
;
A
#
# COMPACT_ATOMS: atom_id res chain seq x y z
N THR A 1 -18.44 28.02 4.63
CA THR A 1 -17.10 27.48 4.32
C THR A 1 -17.27 26.33 3.35
N PRO A 2 -16.57 26.26 2.20
CA PRO A 2 -16.67 25.07 1.36
C PRO A 2 -16.21 23.84 2.16
N ALA A 3 -16.90 22.71 1.99
CA ALA A 3 -16.50 21.46 2.61
C ALA A 3 -15.15 21.04 2.04
N VAL A 4 -14.13 20.95 2.89
CA VAL A 4 -12.85 20.37 2.50
C VAL A 4 -13.05 18.85 2.44
N ARG A 5 -12.90 18.25 1.25
CA ARG A 5 -12.89 16.79 1.10
C ARG A 5 -11.51 16.27 1.52
N GLY A 6 -11.46 15.42 2.53
CA GLY A 6 -10.27 14.64 2.83
C GLY A 6 -10.14 13.45 1.87
N LEU A 7 -8.91 13.09 1.50
CA LEU A 7 -8.60 11.87 0.75
C LEU A 7 -7.84 10.91 1.66
N ARG A 8 -8.18 9.63 1.60
CA ARG A 8 -7.54 8.55 2.34
C ARG A 8 -6.72 7.70 1.37
N PHE A 9 -5.42 7.56 1.67
CA PHE A 9 -4.49 6.76 0.87
C PHE A 9 -4.09 5.49 1.63
N SER A 10 -4.11 4.34 0.94
CA SER A 10 -3.44 3.12 1.39
C SER A 10 -2.11 2.96 0.66
N PHE A 11 -1.07 2.59 1.40
CA PHE A 11 0.26 2.36 0.83
C PHE A 11 0.61 0.90 0.92
N CYS A 12 0.73 0.25 -0.23
CA CYS A 12 1.05 -1.17 -0.32
C CYS A 12 2.50 -1.35 -0.78
N PRO A 13 3.24 -2.33 -0.26
CA PRO A 13 4.50 -2.75 -0.87
C PRO A 13 4.26 -3.36 -2.26
N PRO A 14 5.27 -3.53 -3.12
CA PRO A 14 5.11 -4.22 -4.38
C PRO A 14 4.90 -5.74 -4.23
N SER A 15 5.29 -6.34 -3.10
CA SER A 15 5.09 -7.76 -2.76
C SER A 15 5.22 -8.00 -1.25
N GLN A 16 4.82 -9.17 -0.74
CA GLN A 16 5.09 -9.50 0.68
C GLN A 16 6.57 -9.72 0.96
N VAL A 17 7.31 -10.30 0.00
CA VAL A 17 8.76 -10.46 0.09
C VAL A 17 9.46 -9.11 0.29
N GLU A 18 9.07 -8.08 -0.47
CA GLU A 18 9.65 -6.74 -0.33
C GLU A 18 9.24 -6.08 1.01
N LEU A 19 8.02 -6.32 1.47
CA LEU A 19 7.57 -5.86 2.79
C LEU A 19 8.45 -6.44 3.91
N GLU A 20 8.64 -7.75 3.89
CA GLU A 20 9.49 -8.45 4.85
C GLU A 20 10.92 -7.95 4.79
N ARG A 21 11.50 -7.83 3.59
CA ARG A 21 12.85 -7.28 3.38
C ARG A 21 13.00 -5.91 4.04
N ARG A 22 12.01 -5.02 3.86
CA ARG A 22 12.01 -3.67 4.45
C ARG A 22 11.87 -3.69 5.96
N LEU A 23 11.02 -4.56 6.53
CA LEU A 23 10.86 -4.67 7.97
C LEU A 23 12.12 -5.24 8.63
N ARG A 24 12.71 -6.30 8.07
CA ARG A 24 14.00 -6.86 8.53
C ARG A 24 15.12 -5.84 8.45
N GLY A 25 15.19 -5.07 7.36
CA GLY A 25 16.20 -4.04 7.15
C GLY A 25 16.17 -2.89 8.16
N ARG A 26 15.08 -2.69 8.89
CA ARG A 26 15.02 -1.69 9.98
C ARG A 26 15.80 -2.12 11.22
N GLN A 27 16.11 -3.41 11.36
CA GLN A 27 16.87 -3.99 12.49
C GLN A 27 16.31 -3.62 13.88
N THR A 28 15.03 -3.27 13.97
CA THR A 28 14.43 -2.74 15.20
C THR A 28 13.56 -3.75 15.95
N GLU A 29 13.39 -4.97 15.41
CA GLU A 29 12.33 -5.89 15.83
C GLU A 29 12.81 -7.33 15.97
N ALA A 30 12.29 -8.04 16.96
CA ALA A 30 12.49 -9.48 17.12
C ALA A 30 11.63 -10.27 16.10
N GLN A 31 12.00 -11.54 15.87
CA GLN A 31 11.36 -12.39 14.85
C GLN A 31 9.84 -12.58 15.07
N ASP A 32 9.41 -12.71 16.32
CA ASP A 32 7.99 -12.85 16.68
C ASP A 32 7.19 -11.58 16.39
N GLN A 33 7.79 -10.41 16.61
CA GLN A 33 7.19 -9.11 16.29
C GLN A 33 7.10 -8.91 14.77
N LEU A 34 8.13 -9.30 14.02
CA LEU A 34 8.12 -9.28 12.56
C LEU A 34 6.96 -10.11 11.98
N CYS A 35 6.80 -11.35 12.45
CA CYS A 35 5.71 -12.23 12.00
C CYS A 35 4.33 -11.62 12.29
N ARG A 36 4.15 -10.99 13.46
CA ARG A 36 2.90 -10.29 13.80
C ARG A 36 2.65 -9.12 12.85
N ARG A 37 3.66 -8.28 12.60
CA ARG A 37 3.54 -7.14 11.69
C ARG A 37 3.24 -7.54 10.25
N LEU A 38 3.86 -8.60 9.74
CA LEU A 38 3.53 -9.13 8.41
C LEU A 38 2.07 -9.59 8.32
N LYS A 39 1.58 -10.30 9.34
CA LYS A 39 0.18 -10.73 9.42
C LYS A 39 -0.78 -9.53 9.51
N ASP A 40 -0.45 -8.53 10.32
CA ASP A 40 -1.25 -7.33 10.47
C ASP A 40 -1.29 -6.51 9.18
N ALA A 41 -0.15 -6.34 8.50
CA ALA A 41 -0.06 -5.67 7.21
C ALA A 41 -0.90 -6.39 6.13
N ALA A 42 -0.83 -7.73 6.05
CA ALA A 42 -1.69 -8.49 5.14
C ALA A 42 -3.19 -8.30 5.46
N ARG A 43 -3.57 -8.17 6.73
CA ARG A 43 -4.95 -7.84 7.12
C ARG A 43 -5.33 -6.42 6.72
N GLU A 44 -4.45 -5.44 6.90
CA GLU A 44 -4.71 -4.05 6.50
C GLU A 44 -4.86 -3.90 4.98
N ILE A 45 -4.01 -4.56 4.19
CA ILE A 45 -4.07 -4.51 2.72
C ILE A 45 -5.40 -5.08 2.19
N ARG A 46 -6.02 -6.06 2.86
CA ARG A 46 -7.36 -6.56 2.49
C ARG A 46 -8.46 -5.51 2.63
N HIS A 47 -8.27 -4.49 3.46
CA HIS A 47 -9.19 -3.38 3.64
C HIS A 47 -8.91 -2.21 2.66
N TRP A 48 -8.23 -2.46 1.54
CA TRP A 48 -7.90 -1.44 0.54
C TRP A 48 -9.13 -0.68 0.01
N ARG A 49 -10.32 -1.30 0.03
CA ARG A 49 -11.59 -0.67 -0.39
C ARG A 49 -12.07 0.44 0.53
N ASP A 50 -11.50 0.58 1.72
CA ASP A 50 -11.86 1.63 2.69
C ASP A 50 -11.14 2.96 2.42
N PHE A 51 -10.30 3.01 1.39
CA PHE A 51 -9.47 4.16 1.01
C PHE A 51 -9.91 4.72 -0.35
N ASP A 52 -9.73 6.03 -0.55
CA ASP A 52 -10.00 6.68 -1.84
C ASP A 52 -8.99 6.24 -2.91
N HIS A 53 -7.73 6.04 -2.50
CA HIS A 53 -6.64 5.64 -3.38
C HIS A 53 -5.73 4.59 -2.75
N VAL A 54 -5.18 3.71 -3.58
CA VAL A 54 -4.18 2.71 -3.19
C VAL A 54 -2.94 2.92 -4.04
N VAL A 55 -1.80 3.11 -3.39
CA VAL A 55 -0.53 3.43 -4.03
C VAL A 55 0.47 2.32 -3.74
N VAL A 56 1.09 1.78 -4.79
CA VAL A 56 2.19 0.82 -4.63
C VAL A 56 3.48 1.57 -4.37
N ASN A 57 3.97 1.43 -3.14
CA ASN A 57 5.20 2.04 -2.67
C ASN A 57 6.41 1.14 -3.00
N ASP A 58 6.79 1.10 -4.27
CA ASP A 58 8.03 0.45 -4.71
C ASP A 58 9.23 1.41 -4.52
N GLU A 59 9.12 2.63 -5.07
CA GLU A 59 10.16 3.65 -5.01
C GLU A 59 9.60 4.99 -4.54
N ILE A 60 10.23 5.58 -3.52
CA ILE A 60 9.79 6.82 -2.88
C ILE A 60 9.52 7.94 -3.90
N LYS A 61 10.42 8.14 -4.87
CA LYS A 61 10.28 9.20 -5.87
C LYS A 61 9.03 9.00 -6.74
N ARG A 62 8.76 7.76 -7.18
CA ARG A 62 7.57 7.42 -7.96
C ARG A 62 6.30 7.60 -7.14
N THR A 63 6.29 7.11 -5.90
CA THR A 63 5.17 7.27 -4.97
C THR A 63 4.83 8.73 -4.72
N VAL A 64 5.82 9.61 -4.51
CA VAL A 64 5.58 11.04 -4.31
C VAL A 64 4.98 11.70 -5.55
N LEU A 65 5.45 11.36 -6.74
CA LEU A 65 4.90 11.87 -8.01
C LEU A 65 3.45 11.41 -8.24
N GLU A 66 3.15 10.16 -7.89
CA GLU A 66 1.80 9.59 -7.98
C GLU A 66 0.84 10.31 -7.02
N ILE A 67 1.23 10.50 -5.76
CA ILE A 67 0.43 11.26 -4.79
C ILE A 67 0.17 12.67 -5.29
N ARG A 68 1.19 13.36 -5.81
CA ARG A 68 1.03 14.72 -6.34
C ARG A 68 0.01 14.76 -7.48
N THR A 69 0.09 13.81 -8.41
CA THR A 69 -0.87 13.69 -9.52
C THR A 69 -2.30 13.53 -9.01
N ILE A 70 -2.50 12.67 -8.00
CA ILE A 70 -3.82 12.46 -7.38
C ILE A 70 -4.31 13.71 -6.66
N LEU A 71 -3.45 14.43 -5.96
CA LEU A 71 -3.84 15.68 -5.28
C LEU A 71 -4.22 16.78 -6.27
N ASP A 72 -3.55 16.86 -7.42
CA ASP A 72 -3.85 17.82 -8.49
C ASP A 72 -5.16 17.44 -9.22
N ASN A 73 -5.48 16.14 -9.33
CA ASN A 73 -6.72 15.64 -9.92
C ASN A 73 -7.24 14.38 -9.20
N PRO A 74 -8.09 14.52 -8.17
CA PRO A 74 -8.53 13.39 -7.34
C PRO A 74 -9.34 12.31 -8.09
N ASP A 75 -9.92 12.65 -9.24
CA ASP A 75 -10.68 11.69 -10.05
C ASP A 75 -9.76 10.85 -10.96
N THR A 76 -8.45 11.13 -10.97
CA THR A 76 -7.48 10.25 -11.62
C THR A 76 -7.21 9.01 -10.77
N ALA A 77 -7.78 7.90 -11.21
CA ALA A 77 -7.34 6.58 -10.77
C ALA A 77 -6.21 6.12 -11.72
N PRO A 78 -4.95 6.01 -11.26
CA PRO A 78 -3.87 5.45 -12.10
C PRO A 78 -4.16 4.00 -12.51
N HIS A 79 -5.00 3.31 -11.74
CA HIS A 79 -5.42 1.93 -11.94
C HIS A 79 -6.94 1.83 -11.90
N GLY A 80 -7.56 1.20 -12.91
CA GLY A 80 -8.99 0.92 -12.88
C GLY A 80 -9.35 -0.08 -11.76
N PRO A 81 -10.63 -0.16 -11.34
CA PRO A 81 -11.04 -0.99 -10.20
C PRO A 81 -10.70 -2.49 -10.33
N LEU A 82 -10.72 -3.02 -11.57
CA LEU A 82 -10.39 -4.42 -11.85
C LEU A 82 -8.87 -4.69 -11.73
N ASP A 83 -8.04 -3.78 -12.26
CA ASP A 83 -6.56 -3.87 -12.20
C ASP A 83 -6.06 -3.81 -10.75
N LEU A 84 -6.64 -2.90 -9.96
CA LEU A 84 -6.25 -2.77 -8.56
C LEU A 84 -6.61 -4.01 -7.72
N ALA A 85 -7.81 -4.57 -7.91
CA ALA A 85 -8.22 -5.77 -7.19
C ALA A 85 -7.29 -6.94 -7.50
N GLN A 86 -6.95 -7.14 -8.78
CA GLN A 86 -6.01 -8.18 -9.20
C GLN A 86 -4.62 -7.98 -8.57
N ARG A 87 -4.07 -6.76 -8.60
CA ARG A 87 -2.76 -6.47 -8.01
C ARG A 87 -2.71 -6.69 -6.51
N ILE A 88 -3.81 -6.41 -5.80
CA ILE A 88 -3.90 -6.69 -4.36
C ILE A 88 -3.93 -8.20 -4.10
N GLU A 89 -4.67 -8.97 -4.90
CA GLU A 89 -4.66 -10.44 -4.78
C GLU A 89 -3.27 -11.01 -5.08
N GLU A 90 -2.58 -10.52 -6.12
CA GLU A 90 -1.20 -10.91 -6.44
C GLU A 90 -0.24 -10.58 -5.30
N LEU A 91 -0.36 -9.38 -4.70
CA LEU A 91 0.40 -9.01 -3.51
C LEU A 91 0.12 -9.98 -2.38
N LEU A 92 -1.14 -10.27 -2.06
CA LEU A 92 -1.51 -11.18 -0.98
C LEU A 92 -1.09 -12.64 -1.25
N ALA A 93 -1.00 -13.05 -2.51
CA ALA A 93 -0.54 -14.37 -2.92
C ALA A 93 0.99 -14.52 -2.91
N SER A 94 1.75 -13.42 -3.03
CA SER A 94 3.22 -13.38 -3.04
C SER A 94 3.88 -13.62 -1.68
N GLY A 95 3.35 -14.55 -0.87
CA GLY A 95 3.67 -14.77 0.53
C GLY A 95 5.16 -14.68 0.91
N PRO A 96 5.48 -14.33 2.17
CA PRO A 96 6.86 -14.19 2.64
C PRO A 96 7.63 -15.51 2.52
N GLU A 97 8.96 -15.44 2.38
CA GLU A 97 9.83 -16.64 2.34
C GLU A 97 9.96 -17.34 3.69
#